data_AF-A0AAV6PCY1-F1
#
_entry.id   AF-A0AAV6PCY1-F1
#
_cell.length_a   1.000
_cell.length_b   1.000
_cell.length_c   1.000
_cell.angle_alpha   90.00
_cell.angle_beta   90.00
_cell.angle_gamma   90.00
#
_symmetry.space_group_name_H-M   'P 1'
#
loop_
_entity.id
_entity.type
_entity.pdbx_description
1 polymer ?
#
loop_
_entity_poly.entity_id
_entity_poly.type
_entity_poly.pdbx_seq_one_letter_code
_entity_poly.pdbx_strand_id
1 'polypeptide(L)'
;MAELQMLLEEEIPAGRSALVDSFSNLDQVAEYCENNYVQSTDKQRALEETKSFTTQSLASVSYLINTLANNVLQLLDIQASQLRRMESSLNHITQVSDVTMTPPPSHIQHINISTVCLRPSTFTTRKWRDERSES
;
A
#
# COMPACT_ATOMS: atom_id res chain seq x y z
N MET A 1 -1.81 2.67 13.49
CA MET A 1 -0.46 3.07 13.94
C MET A 1 0.14 2.04 14.90
N ALA A 2 -0.59 1.52 15.89
CA ALA A 2 -0.08 0.52 16.84
C ALA A 2 0.54 -0.74 16.19
N GLU A 3 -0.11 -1.30 15.16
CA GLU A 3 0.38 -2.48 14.44
C GLU A 3 1.72 -2.24 13.70
N LEU A 4 1.87 -1.06 13.09
CA LEU A 4 3.12 -0.66 12.43
C LEU A 4 4.28 -0.55 13.43
N GLN A 5 3.99 0.00 14.61
CA GLN A 5 4.99 0.19 15.64
C GLN A 5 5.43 -1.13 16.26
N MET A 6 4.49 -2.03 16.54
CA MET A 6 4.78 -3.40 16.98
C MET A 6 5.67 -4.15 15.99
N LEU A 7 5.38 -4.06 14.69
CA LEU A 7 6.21 -4.69 13.65
C LEU A 7 7.64 -4.14 13.65
N LEU A 8 7.81 -2.82 13.76
CA LEU A 8 9.12 -2.16 13.68
C LEU A 8 9.97 -2.29 14.94
N GLU A 9 9.35 -2.22 16.12
CA GLU A 9 10.06 -2.14 17.40
C GLU A 9 10.24 -3.51 18.06
N GLU A 10 9.38 -4.47 17.76
CA GLU A 10 9.35 -5.76 18.46
C GLU A 10 9.49 -6.94 17.50
N GLU A 11 8.49 -7.19 16.66
CA GLU A 11 8.36 -8.44 15.90
C GLU A 11 9.50 -8.67 14.89
N ILE A 12 9.82 -7.67 14.06
CA ILE A 12 10.89 -7.78 13.06
C ILE A 12 12.28 -7.82 13.73
N PRO A 13 12.61 -6.93 14.69
CA PRO A 13 13.86 -7.03 15.45
C PRO A 13 14.02 -8.36 16.19
N ALA A 14 12.97 -8.85 16.85
CA ALA A 14 12.99 -10.12 17.57
C ALA A 14 13.17 -11.31 16.63
N GLY A 15 12.42 -11.36 15.53
CA GLY A 15 12.57 -12.40 14.51
C GLY A 15 13.97 -12.42 13.89
N ARG A 16 14.56 -11.25 13.65
CA ARG A 16 15.95 -11.13 13.20
C ARG A 16 16.94 -11.62 14.25
N SER A 17 16.76 -11.25 15.53
CA SER A 17 17.63 -11.74 16.62
C SER A 17 17.55 -13.26 16.72
N ALA A 18 16.35 -13.83 16.69
CA ALA A 18 16.15 -15.27 16.75
C ALA A 18 16.85 -16.02 15.59
N LEU A 19 16.91 -15.44 14.39
CA LEU A 19 17.68 -16.00 13.28
C LEU A 19 19.19 -15.94 13.52
N VAL A 20 19.69 -14.84 14.11
CA VAL A 20 21.11 -14.71 14.47
C VAL A 20 21.49 -15.70 15.58
N ASP A 21 20.62 -15.87 16.56
CA ASP A 21 20.81 -16.85 17.64
C ASP A 21 20.77 -18.27 17.09
N SER A 22 19.83 -18.55 16.16
CA SER A 22 19.73 -19.83 15.48
C SER A 22 21.02 -20.20 14.75
N PHE A 23 21.72 -19.24 14.13
CA PHE A 23 23.02 -19.51 13.50
C PHE A 23 24.05 -20.06 14.50
N SER A 24 24.23 -19.39 15.64
CA SER A 24 25.17 -19.84 16.68
C SER A 24 24.76 -21.19 17.29
N ASN A 25 23.45 -21.40 17.49
CA ASN A 25 22.93 -22.65 18.03
C ASN A 25 23.17 -23.83 17.07
N LEU A 26 23.02 -23.61 15.75
CA LEU A 26 23.26 -24.66 14.75
C LEU A 26 24.72 -25.08 14.68
N ASP A 27 25.64 -24.14 14.88
CA ASP A 27 27.07 -24.43 14.94
C ASP A 27 27.38 -25.38 16.13
N GLN A 28 26.82 -25.08 17.31
CA GLN A 28 26.96 -25.94 18.49
C GLN A 28 26.29 -27.31 18.30
N VAL A 29 25.12 -27.37 17.66
CA VAL A 29 24.46 -28.65 17.34
C VAL A 29 25.29 -29.48 16.37
N ALA A 30 25.92 -28.85 15.38
CA ALA A 30 26.80 -29.52 14.43
C ALA A 30 28.03 -30.11 15.14
N GLU A 31 28.71 -29.31 15.97
CA GLU A 31 29.85 -29.76 16.78
C GLU A 31 29.44 -30.91 17.71
N TYR A 32 28.29 -30.81 18.37
CA TYR A 32 27.76 -31.89 19.21
C TYR A 32 27.53 -33.17 18.40
N CYS A 33 26.88 -33.08 17.24
CA CYS A 33 26.59 -34.24 16.40
C CYS A 33 27.87 -34.94 15.95
N GLU A 34 28.89 -34.17 15.54
CA GLU A 34 30.19 -34.71 15.15
C GLU A 34 30.87 -35.41 16.33
N ASN A 35 30.99 -34.74 17.47
CA ASN A 35 31.62 -35.29 18.67
C ASN A 35 30.90 -36.54 19.18
N ASN A 36 29.57 -36.51 19.23
CA ASN A 36 28.74 -37.64 19.64
C ASN A 36 28.95 -38.82 18.69
N TYR A 37 28.96 -38.58 17.38
CA TYR A 37 29.21 -39.63 16.41
C TYR A 37 30.62 -40.22 16.53
N VAL A 38 31.66 -39.40 16.72
CA VAL A 38 33.05 -39.87 16.87
C VAL A 38 33.25 -40.68 18.16
N GLN A 39 32.70 -40.21 19.29
CA GLN A 39 32.91 -40.81 20.60
C GLN A 39 31.98 -41.98 20.90
N SER A 40 30.80 -42.06 20.28
CA SER A 40 29.84 -43.14 20.52
C SER A 40 30.38 -44.49 20.06
N THR A 41 30.12 -45.53 20.86
CA THR A 41 30.37 -46.94 20.49
C THR A 41 29.32 -47.46 19.51
N ASP A 42 28.07 -47.00 19.65
CA ASP A 42 26.97 -47.30 18.73
C ASP A 42 26.80 -46.14 17.73
N LYS A 43 27.41 -46.32 16.55
CA LYS A 43 27.35 -45.34 15.47
C LYS A 43 25.96 -45.19 14.86
N GLN A 44 25.16 -46.26 14.86
CA GLN A 44 23.86 -46.25 14.22
C GLN A 44 22.89 -45.39 15.03
N ARG A 45 22.91 -45.53 16.36
CA ARG A 45 22.14 -44.67 17.25
C ARG A 45 22.57 -43.20 17.16
N ALA A 46 23.87 -42.93 17.17
CA ALA A 46 24.38 -41.55 17.07
C ALA A 46 23.96 -40.89 15.73
N LEU A 47 23.98 -41.65 14.63
CA LEU A 47 23.54 -41.16 13.33
C LEU A 47 22.04 -40.84 13.31
N GLU A 48 21.19 -41.69 13.90
CA GLU A 48 19.75 -41.42 13.99
C GLU A 48 19.47 -40.15 14.82
N GLU A 49 20.23 -39.93 15.88
CA GLU A 49 20.17 -38.69 16.66
C GLU A 49 20.56 -37.46 15.82
N THR A 50 21.65 -37.53 15.05
CA THR A 50 22.05 -36.45 14.12
C THR A 50 20.98 -36.18 13.05
N LYS A 51 20.31 -37.21 12.51
CA LYS A 51 19.20 -37.03 11.57
C LYS A 51 18.01 -36.31 12.21
N SER A 52 17.71 -36.65 13.47
CA SER A 52 16.67 -35.96 14.25
C SER A 52 17.01 -34.48 14.43
N PHE A 53 18.23 -34.16 14.87
CA PHE A 53 18.67 -32.76 14.98
C PHE A 53 18.63 -32.04 13.65
N THR A 54 19.09 -32.65 12.56
CA THR A 54 19.02 -32.06 11.21
C THR A 54 17.59 -31.69 10.83
N THR A 55 16.63 -32.58 11.10
CA THR A 55 15.21 -32.34 10.79
C THR A 55 14.63 -31.21 11.64
N GLN A 56 14.95 -31.18 12.94
CA GLN A 56 14.51 -30.12 13.85
C GLN A 56 15.11 -28.77 13.47
N SER A 57 16.40 -28.72 13.16
CA SER A 57 17.10 -27.54 12.69
C SER A 57 16.49 -26.98 11.42
N LEU A 58 16.21 -27.84 10.43
CA LEU A 58 15.57 -27.45 9.19
C LEU A 58 14.17 -26.84 9.43
N ALA A 59 13.36 -27.50 10.26
CA ALA A 59 12.02 -27.02 10.60
C ALA A 59 12.07 -25.68 11.35
N SER A 60 12.98 -25.55 12.32
CA SER A 60 13.16 -24.33 13.12
C SER A 60 13.55 -23.14 12.26
N VAL A 61 14.60 -23.26 11.45
CA VAL A 61 15.06 -22.18 10.58
C VAL A 61 13.98 -21.79 9.56
N SER A 62 13.33 -22.79 8.95
CA SER A 62 12.25 -22.53 7.98
C SER A 62 11.10 -21.74 8.61
N TYR A 63 10.72 -22.09 9.83
CA TYR A 63 9.71 -21.35 10.58
C TYR A 63 10.13 -19.90 10.86
N LEU A 64 11.36 -19.69 11.36
CA LEU A 64 11.88 -18.36 11.66
C LEU A 64 11.91 -17.46 10.41
N ILE A 65 12.40 -17.99 9.28
CA ILE A 65 12.42 -17.26 8.00
C ILE A 65 11.00 -16.94 7.55
N ASN A 66 10.08 -17.90 7.59
CA ASN A 66 8.69 -17.69 7.17
C ASN A 66 8.02 -16.60 8.01
N THR A 67 8.15 -16.66 9.34
CA THR A 67 7.56 -15.68 10.24
C THR A 67 8.10 -14.29 9.98
N LEU A 68 9.43 -14.13 9.89
CA LEU A 68 10.05 -12.83 9.62
C LEU A 68 9.62 -12.28 8.24
N ALA A 69 9.56 -13.12 7.21
CA ALA A 69 9.12 -12.72 5.88
C ALA A 69 7.69 -12.19 5.89
N ASN A 70 6.77 -12.88 6.57
CA ASN A 70 5.38 -12.43 6.70
C ASN A 70 5.28 -11.09 7.44
N ASN A 71 6.04 -10.91 8.54
CA ASN A 71 6.07 -9.66 9.28
C ASN A 71 6.59 -8.49 8.42
N VAL A 72 7.61 -8.72 7.59
CA VAL A 72 8.13 -7.72 6.66
C VAL A 72 7.13 -7.40 5.54
N LEU A 73 6.46 -8.41 4.96
CA LEU A 73 5.41 -8.17 3.96
C LEU A 73 4.26 -7.35 4.53
N GLN A 74 3.80 -7.68 5.73
CA GLN A 74 2.76 -6.93 6.44
C GLN A 74 3.17 -5.48 6.70
N LEU A 75 4.42 -5.24 7.10
CA LEU A 75 4.97 -3.90 7.26
C LEU A 75 4.86 -3.10 5.95
N LEU A 76 5.28 -3.69 4.82
CA LEU A 76 5.23 -3.04 3.51
C LEU A 76 3.80 -2.74 3.06
N ASP A 77 2.86 -3.67 3.26
CA ASP A 77 1.45 -3.46 2.93
C ASP A 77 0.82 -2.32 3.75
N ILE A 78 1.13 -2.25 5.05
CA ILE A 78 0.67 -1.15 5.91
C ILE A 78 1.24 0.19 5.41
N GLN A 79 2.54 0.26 5.10
CA GLN A 79 3.17 1.48 4.59
C GLN A 79 2.59 1.91 3.23
N ALA A 80 2.37 0.96 2.30
CA ALA A 80 1.76 1.24 1.01
C ALA A 80 0.34 1.82 1.17
N SER A 81 -0.46 1.28 2.10
CA SER A 81 -1.80 1.80 2.39
C SER A 81 -1.77 3.21 2.99
N GLN A 82 -0.78 3.51 3.83
CA GLN A 82 -0.58 4.85 4.40
C GLN A 82 -0.20 5.86 3.32
N LEU A 83 0.71 5.51 2.40
CA LEU A 83 1.08 6.37 1.27
C LEU A 83 -0.11 6.68 0.36
N ARG A 84 -0.93 5.68 0.00
CA ARG A 84 -2.14 5.90 -0.82
C ARG A 84 -3.14 6.84 -0.13
N ARG A 85 -3.32 6.71 1.19
CA ARG A 85 -4.16 7.64 1.97
C ARG A 85 -3.57 9.05 1.98
N MET A 86 -2.25 9.17 2.13
CA MET A 86 -1.57 10.46 2.11
C MET A 86 -1.66 11.14 0.75
N GLU A 87 -1.50 10.40 -0.35
CA GLU A 87 -1.69 10.87 -1.72
C GLU A 87 -3.12 11.40 -1.93
N SER A 88 -4.14 10.67 -1.47
CA SER A 88 -5.53 11.12 -1.53
C SER A 88 -5.75 12.44 -0.77
N SER A 89 -5.22 12.54 0.46
CA SER A 89 -5.28 13.79 1.24
C SER A 89 -4.60 14.96 0.53
N LEU A 90 -3.45 14.73 -0.11
CA LEU A 90 -2.78 15.74 -0.92
C LEU A 90 -3.64 16.19 -2.10
N ASN A 91 -4.23 15.25 -2.85
CA ASN A 91 -5.11 15.58 -3.97
C ASN A 91 -6.33 16.43 -3.54
N HIS A 92 -6.92 16.14 -2.37
CA HIS A 92 -7.99 16.97 -1.80
C HIS A 92 -7.49 18.38 -1.43
N ILE A 93 -6.30 18.51 -0.85
CA ILE A 93 -5.69 19.82 -0.55
C ILE A 93 -5.41 20.60 -1.83
N THR A 94 -4.86 19.95 -2.86
CA THR A 94 -4.59 20.58 -4.16
C THR A 94 -5.88 21.11 -4.79
N GLN A 95 -6.96 20.33 -4.75
CA GLN A 95 -8.26 20.79 -5.25
C GLN A 95 -8.79 22.03 -4.49
N VAL A 96 -8.59 22.09 -3.17
CA VAL A 96 -8.94 23.30 -2.39
C VAL A 96 -8.05 24.47 -2.77
N SER A 97 -6.74 24.24 -2.98
CA SER A 97 -5.82 25.30 -3.39
C SER A 97 -6.18 25.87 -4.76
N ASP A 98 -6.56 25.03 -5.73
CA ASP A 98 -7.03 25.48 -7.04
C ASP A 98 -8.30 26.31 -6.93
N VAL A 99 -9.30 25.88 -6.15
CA VAL A 99 -10.53 26.66 -5.93
C VAL A 99 -10.24 28.01 -5.26
N THR A 100 -9.28 28.07 -4.33
CA THR A 100 -8.90 29.33 -3.66
C THR A 100 -8.00 30.23 -4.52
N MET A 101 -7.29 29.68 -5.49
CA MET A 101 -6.41 30.40 -6.43
C MET A 101 -7.13 30.76 -7.74
N THR A 102 -8.30 30.18 -8.04
CA THR A 102 -9.13 30.64 -9.16
C THR A 102 -9.66 32.04 -8.85
N PRO A 103 -9.30 33.08 -9.63
CA PRO A 103 -9.86 34.41 -9.42
C PRO A 103 -11.38 34.35 -9.65
N PRO A 104 -12.19 35.08 -8.85
CA PRO A 104 -13.62 35.18 -9.12
C PRO A 104 -13.83 35.73 -10.54
N PRO A 105 -14.88 35.28 -11.27
CA PRO A 105 -15.12 35.71 -12.65
C PRO A 105 -15.57 37.17 -12.68
N SER A 106 -14.65 38.12 -12.51
CA SER A 106 -14.86 39.56 -12.73
C SER A 106 -14.52 39.99 -14.17
N HIS A 107 -14.24 39.05 -15.07
CA HIS A 107 -13.91 39.34 -16.48
C HIS A 107 -14.64 38.42 -17.48
N ILE A 108 -15.96 38.29 -17.35
CA ILE A 108 -16.83 37.93 -18.49
C ILE A 108 -17.61 39.20 -18.88
N GLN A 109 -16.98 40.09 -19.65
CA GLN A 109 -17.67 41.24 -20.26
C GLN A 109 -17.49 41.35 -21.78
N HIS A 110 -16.98 40.31 -22.44
CA HIS A 110 -17.03 40.23 -23.90
C HIS A 110 -17.70 38.93 -24.36
N ILE A 111 -18.99 38.80 -24.04
CA ILE A 111 -19.87 38.00 -24.91
C ILE A 111 -20.03 38.80 -26.19
N ASN A 112 -19.46 38.26 -27.26
CA ASN A 112 -19.51 38.80 -28.61
C ASN A 112 -20.97 38.96 -29.08
N ILE A 113 -21.41 40.20 -29.28
CA ILE A 113 -22.75 40.58 -29.78
C ILE A 113 -22.93 40.27 -31.29
N SER A 114 -22.02 39.53 -31.93
CA SER A 114 -22.06 39.32 -33.39
C SER A 114 -22.71 38.02 -33.90
N THR A 115 -23.38 37.20 -33.08
CA THR A 115 -24.20 36.10 -33.63
C THR A 115 -25.59 36.62 -34.02
N VAL A 116 -25.60 37.47 -35.04
CA VAL A 116 -26.79 37.85 -35.80
C VAL A 116 -27.27 36.65 -36.62
N CYS A 117 -28.53 36.28 -36.39
CA CYS A 117 -29.47 35.63 -37.32
C CYS A 117 -29.10 34.27 -37.98
N LEU A 118 -29.75 33.20 -37.50
CA LEU A 118 -30.37 32.17 -38.36
C LEU A 118 -31.71 31.76 -37.74
N ARG A 119 -32.75 32.58 -37.98
CA ARG A 119 -34.16 32.17 -37.81
C ARG A 119 -34.59 31.45 -39.10
N PRO A 120 -35.15 30.24 -39.06
CA PRO A 120 -35.87 29.69 -40.21
C PRO A 120 -37.18 30.45 -40.37
N SER A 121 -37.42 30.97 -41.57
CA SER A 121 -38.66 31.64 -41.99
C SER A 121 -39.83 30.65 -42.02
N THR A 122 -40.81 30.80 -41.14
CA THR A 122 -42.17 30.28 -41.36
C THR A 122 -43.00 31.36 -42.06
N PHE A 123 -43.22 31.16 -43.36
CA PHE A 123 -44.17 31.95 -44.14
C PHE A 123 -45.56 31.32 -43.96
N THR A 124 -46.36 31.88 -43.06
CA THR A 124 -47.81 31.67 -43.08
C THR A 124 -48.52 32.92 -42.56
N THR A 125 -49.21 33.57 -43.49
CA THR A 125 -50.16 34.67 -43.31
C THR A 125 -51.21 34.40 -42.22
N ARG A 126 -51.49 35.38 -41.34
CA ARG A 126 -52.84 35.87 -40.98
C ARG A 126 -52.80 36.84 -39.77
N LYS A 127 -53.36 38.05 -39.97
CA LYS A 127 -54.24 38.83 -39.05
C LYS A 127 -53.72 39.06 -37.61
N TRP A 128 -53.44 40.26 -37.09
CA TRP A 128 -54.14 41.54 -37.18
C TRP A 128 -53.22 42.72 -36.77
N ARG A 129 -53.15 43.70 -37.66
CA ARG A 129 -52.99 45.15 -37.46
C ARG A 129 -54.38 45.69 -37.02
N ASP A 130 -54.65 46.70 -36.20
CA ASP A 130 -53.99 47.93 -35.76
C ASP A 130 -54.68 48.31 -34.42
N GLU A 131 -53.96 48.80 -33.41
CA GLU A 131 -53.77 50.23 -33.11
C GLU A 131 -55.03 50.99 -32.65
N ARG A 132 -54.89 51.55 -31.43
CA ARG A 132 -55.09 52.96 -31.10
C ARG A 132 -56.51 53.55 -31.26
N SER A 133 -57.12 53.74 -30.10
CA SER A 133 -58.24 54.63 -29.78
C SER A 133 -58.14 56.01 -30.45
N GLU A 134 -59.26 56.46 -31.04
CA GLU A 134 -60.01 57.71 -30.74
C GLU A 134 -60.65 58.38 -31.96
N SER A 135 -61.97 58.22 -32.08
CA SER A 135 -62.96 59.31 -32.10
C SER A 135 -64.30 58.78 -31.62
#